data_AF-A0A7S4JN77-F1
#
_entry.id   AF-A0A7S4JN77-F1
#
_cell.length_a   1.000
_cell.length_b   1.000
_cell.length_c   1.000
_cell.angle_alpha   90.00
_cell.angle_beta   90.00
_cell.angle_gamma   90.00
#
_symmetry.space_group_name_H-M   'P 1'
#
loop_
_entity.id
_entity.type
_entity.pdbx_description
1 polymer ?
#
loop_
_entity_poly.entity_id
_entity_poly.type
_entity_poly.pdbx_seq_one_letter_code
_entity_poly.pdbx_strand_id
1 'polypeptide(L)'
;NNNNNNNQREEEEVNKMADDEIDEALLRALEESASMHRTKVSTSFLLSATYSKPRKCYSLSKTAPDLPDVWKGKDSGDIHQMNIFQQFHNDWMALIKKYDTASAICGYASVALACIISSLGIDTYEGLEQLRASFETKERRALLFAQVEDMMKFVMDWRKNYINTHKNLFHGRRDENSYIKNWVANYEISDYL
;
A
#
# COMPACT_ATOMS: atom_id res chain seq x y z
N ASN A 1 27.98 14.14 60.64
CA ASN A 1 27.81 14.55 59.22
C ASN A 1 27.97 13.42 58.19
N ASN A 2 28.01 12.14 58.54
CA ASN A 2 28.15 11.05 57.55
C ASN A 2 26.83 10.41 57.07
N ASN A 3 25.67 10.77 57.61
CA ASN A 3 24.40 10.13 57.24
C ASN A 3 23.73 10.68 55.97
N ASN A 4 24.11 11.85 55.47
CA ASN A 4 23.45 12.44 54.29
C ASN A 4 23.92 11.86 52.95
N ASN A 5 25.11 11.25 52.88
CA ASN A 5 25.66 10.74 51.61
C ASN A 5 25.12 9.35 51.22
N ASN A 6 24.61 8.56 52.18
CA ASN A 6 24.06 7.24 51.87
C ASN A 6 22.67 7.33 51.21
N ASN A 7 21.81 8.24 51.68
CA ASN A 7 20.47 8.39 51.11
C ASN A 7 20.49 8.86 49.65
N GLN A 8 21.42 9.75 49.27
CA GLN A 8 21.51 10.20 47.86
C GLN A 8 21.95 9.08 46.91
N ARG A 9 22.79 8.15 47.37
CA ARG A 9 23.27 7.05 46.54
C ARG A 9 22.21 5.98 46.33
N GLU A 10 21.39 5.72 47.35
CA GLU A 10 20.26 4.80 47.24
C GLU A 10 19.17 5.35 46.31
N GLU A 11 18.88 6.66 46.35
CA GLU A 11 17.93 7.28 45.41
C GLU A 11 18.42 7.28 43.96
N GLU A 12 19.72 7.49 43.71
CA GLU A 12 20.31 7.39 42.37
C GLU A 12 20.29 5.96 41.81
N GLU A 13 20.56 4.95 42.65
CA GLU A 13 20.51 3.54 42.21
C GLU A 13 19.08 3.08 41.92
N VAL A 14 18.09 3.50 42.72
CA VAL A 14 16.68 3.17 42.48
C VAL A 14 16.17 3.83 41.20
N ASN A 15 16.51 5.09 40.94
CA ASN A 15 16.13 5.77 39.70
C ASN A 15 16.78 5.12 38.47
N LYS A 16 18.05 4.74 38.56
CA LYS A 16 18.74 4.07 37.46
C LYS A 16 18.14 2.70 37.15
N MET A 17 17.80 1.91 38.17
CA MET A 17 17.12 0.62 37.97
C MET A 17 15.74 0.79 37.34
N ALA A 18 15.00 1.85 37.70
CA ALA A 18 13.69 2.14 37.11
C ALA A 18 13.79 2.53 35.62
N ASP A 19 14.80 3.33 35.24
CA ASP A 19 15.05 3.71 33.85
C ASP A 19 15.44 2.48 33.00
N ASP A 20 16.33 1.62 33.51
CA ASP A 20 16.76 0.39 32.83
C ASP A 20 15.58 -0.58 32.61
N GLU A 21 14.64 -0.68 33.57
CA GLU A 21 13.43 -1.52 33.45
C GLU A 21 12.43 -0.98 32.41
N ILE A 22 12.27 0.35 32.33
CA ILE A 22 11.43 1.00 31.32
C ILE A 22 11.97 0.75 29.91
N ASP A 23 13.30 0.84 29.73
CA ASP A 23 13.94 0.60 28.44
C ASP A 23 13.80 -0.88 28.00
N GLU A 24 13.94 -1.84 28.92
CA GLU A 24 13.75 -3.26 28.60
C GLU A 24 12.29 -3.58 28.25
N ALA A 25 11.33 -2.97 28.95
CA ALA A 25 9.91 -3.12 28.64
C ALA A 25 9.55 -2.52 27.26
N LEU A 26 10.10 -1.35 26.93
CA LEU A 26 9.91 -0.72 25.63
C LEU A 26 10.50 -1.56 24.49
N LEU A 27 11.72 -2.08 24.67
CA LEU A 27 12.35 -2.96 23.68
C LEU A 27 11.53 -4.25 23.46
N ARG A 28 11.04 -4.87 24.53
CA ARG A 28 10.15 -6.04 24.42
C ARG A 28 8.86 -5.72 23.68
N ALA A 29 8.21 -4.60 23.99
CA ALA A 29 6.99 -4.17 23.29
C ALA A 29 7.24 -3.89 21.79
N LEU A 30 8.38 -3.29 21.45
CA LEU A 30 8.78 -3.07 20.06
C LEU A 30 9.03 -4.39 19.32
N GLU A 31 9.70 -5.35 19.96
CA GLU A 31 9.96 -6.66 19.38
C GLU A 31 8.68 -7.48 19.20
N GLU A 32 7.77 -7.46 20.17
CA GLU A 32 6.46 -8.11 20.08
C GLU A 32 5.62 -7.50 18.96
N SER A 33 5.55 -6.16 18.89
CA SER A 33 4.87 -5.44 17.81
C SER A 33 5.46 -5.78 16.43
N ALA A 34 6.80 -5.81 16.32
CA ALA A 34 7.49 -6.22 15.09
C ALA A 34 7.22 -7.70 14.75
N SER A 35 7.14 -8.60 15.74
CA SER A 35 6.81 -10.02 15.56
C SER A 35 5.37 -10.21 15.07
N MET A 36 4.41 -9.53 15.70
CA MET A 36 3.00 -9.53 15.27
C MET A 36 2.87 -8.98 13.85
N HIS A 37 3.56 -7.89 13.53
CA HIS A 37 3.54 -7.32 12.18
C HIS A 37 4.19 -8.26 11.16
N ARG A 38 5.32 -8.90 11.47
CA ARG A 38 5.97 -9.91 10.62
C ARG A 38 5.03 -11.10 10.34
N THR A 39 4.36 -11.59 11.37
CA THR A 39 3.40 -12.70 11.26
C THR A 39 2.19 -12.30 10.40
N LYS A 40 1.66 -11.09 10.59
CA LYS A 40 0.51 -10.58 9.82
C LYS A 40 0.84 -10.28 8.36
N VAL A 41 2.08 -9.88 8.07
CA VAL A 41 2.56 -9.66 6.69
C VAL A 41 2.79 -10.98 5.96
N SER A 42 3.03 -12.08 6.69
CA SER A 42 3.42 -13.37 6.11
C SER A 42 2.30 -14.42 6.00
N THR A 43 1.12 -14.21 6.61
CA THR A 43 0.15 -15.30 6.80
C THR A 43 -0.95 -15.38 5.76
N SER A 44 -1.38 -14.26 5.16
CA SER A 44 -2.40 -14.30 4.10
C SER A 44 -2.10 -13.29 3.00
N PHE A 45 -2.05 -13.78 1.76
CA PHE A 45 -1.99 -12.93 0.58
C PHE A 45 -3.31 -12.19 0.36
N LEU A 46 -4.45 -12.84 0.62
CA LEU A 46 -5.76 -12.23 0.47
C LEU A 46 -6.20 -11.54 1.76
N LEU A 47 -6.85 -10.40 1.58
CA LEU A 47 -7.52 -9.69 2.67
C LEU A 47 -8.94 -10.20 2.79
N SER A 48 -9.34 -10.64 3.99
CA SER A 48 -10.69 -11.17 4.26
C SER A 48 -11.74 -10.08 4.45
N ALA A 49 -11.33 -8.86 4.81
CA ALA A 49 -12.23 -7.77 5.13
C ALA A 49 -12.90 -7.18 3.88
N THR A 50 -14.22 -7.23 3.82
CA THR A 50 -15.04 -6.48 2.86
C THR A 50 -15.78 -5.37 3.60
N TYR A 51 -15.89 -4.19 3.00
CA TYR A 51 -16.66 -3.09 3.56
C TYR A 51 -17.73 -2.67 2.55
N SER A 52 -18.99 -2.66 2.99
CA SER A 52 -20.09 -2.13 2.19
C SER A 52 -20.73 -0.99 2.97
N LYS A 53 -20.92 0.14 2.30
CA LYS A 53 -21.66 1.27 2.85
C LYS A 53 -22.74 1.68 1.86
N PRO A 54 -24.02 1.69 2.28
CA PRO A 54 -25.05 2.25 1.43
C PRO A 54 -24.75 3.74 1.23
N ARG A 55 -24.65 4.16 -0.03
CA ARG A 55 -24.49 5.57 -0.36
C ARG A 55 -25.84 6.07 -0.87
N LYS A 56 -26.49 6.93 -0.10
CA LYS A 56 -27.48 7.80 -0.72
C LYS A 56 -26.72 8.65 -1.72
N CYS A 57 -26.95 8.43 -3.01
CA CYS A 57 -26.40 9.27 -4.04
C CYS A 57 -26.95 10.67 -3.74
N TYR A 58 -26.10 11.57 -3.24
CA TYR A 58 -26.47 12.97 -3.28
C TYR A 58 -26.50 13.26 -4.76
N SER A 59 -27.69 13.35 -5.35
CA SER A 59 -27.82 13.81 -6.73
C SER A 59 -26.94 15.04 -6.80
N LEU A 60 -25.89 14.99 -7.62
CA LEU A 60 -25.05 16.14 -7.85
C LEU A 60 -26.03 17.27 -8.14
N SER A 61 -25.94 18.31 -7.30
CA SER A 61 -26.79 19.50 -7.30
C SER A 61 -27.28 19.82 -8.71
N LYS A 62 -28.50 20.34 -8.87
CA LYS A 62 -29.06 20.83 -10.16
C LYS A 62 -28.12 21.74 -10.97
N THR A 63 -27.00 22.16 -10.38
CA THR A 63 -25.90 22.92 -10.95
C THR A 63 -24.74 22.10 -11.53
N ALA A 64 -24.76 20.76 -11.55
CA ALA A 64 -23.74 19.97 -12.25
C ALA A 64 -24.16 19.87 -13.73
N PRO A 65 -23.65 20.77 -14.60
CA PRO A 65 -24.00 20.73 -16.01
C PRO A 65 -23.25 19.53 -16.59
N ASP A 66 -23.92 18.74 -17.42
CA ASP A 66 -23.28 17.78 -18.32
C ASP A 66 -22.79 16.44 -17.74
N LEU A 67 -23.48 15.87 -16.73
CA LEU A 67 -23.37 14.42 -16.54
C LEU A 67 -24.06 13.68 -17.70
N PRO A 68 -23.43 12.63 -18.28
CA PRO A 68 -24.05 11.78 -19.29
C PRO A 68 -25.39 11.21 -18.81
N ASP A 69 -26.36 11.07 -19.72
CA ASP A 69 -27.73 10.62 -19.39
C ASP A 69 -27.78 9.28 -18.65
N VAL A 70 -26.76 8.42 -18.81
CA VAL A 70 -26.62 7.14 -18.09
C VAL A 70 -26.52 7.29 -16.55
N TRP A 71 -26.20 8.49 -16.06
CA TRP A 71 -26.13 8.81 -14.63
C TRP A 71 -27.35 9.60 -14.12
N LYS A 72 -28.24 10.06 -15.01
CA LYS A 72 -29.45 10.78 -14.63
C LYS A 72 -30.53 9.77 -14.20
N GLY A 73 -31.06 9.91 -12.98
CA GLY A 73 -32.17 9.08 -12.48
C GLY A 73 -31.80 7.73 -11.85
N LYS A 74 -30.51 7.46 -11.57
CA LYS A 74 -30.11 6.38 -10.66
C LYS A 74 -30.10 6.91 -9.23
N ASP A 75 -31.27 6.87 -8.58
CA ASP A 75 -31.53 7.54 -7.30
C ASP A 75 -30.92 6.85 -6.06
N SER A 76 -30.29 5.68 -6.23
CA SER A 76 -29.60 4.97 -5.16
C SER A 76 -28.60 3.94 -5.70
N GLY A 77 -27.52 3.71 -4.95
CA GLY A 77 -26.54 2.69 -5.24
C GLY A 77 -25.61 2.47 -4.05
N ASP A 78 -25.01 1.29 -3.97
CA ASP A 78 -24.08 0.95 -2.89
C ASP A 78 -22.64 1.15 -3.34
N ILE A 79 -21.79 1.66 -2.44
CA ILE A 79 -20.34 1.61 -2.64
C ILE A 79 -19.82 0.39 -1.90
N HIS A 80 -19.25 -0.52 -2.68
CA HIS A 80 -18.56 -1.68 -2.17
C HIS A 80 -17.05 -1.44 -2.21
N GLN A 81 -16.38 -1.67 -1.08
CA GLN A 81 -14.94 -1.80 -1.01
C GLN A 81 -14.58 -3.27 -0.81
N MET A 82 -13.92 -3.83 -1.80
CA MET A 82 -13.39 -5.18 -1.78
C MET A 82 -11.87 -5.12 -1.60
N ASN A 83 -11.38 -5.56 -0.44
CA ASN A 83 -9.94 -5.70 -0.25
C ASN A 83 -9.52 -7.03 -0.89
N ILE A 84 -8.70 -6.98 -1.93
CA ILE A 84 -8.31 -8.20 -2.66
C ILE A 84 -7.06 -8.81 -2.03
N PHE A 85 -5.95 -8.06 -1.98
CA PHE A 85 -4.67 -8.59 -1.53
C PHE A 85 -3.92 -7.65 -0.59
N GLN A 86 -3.00 -8.24 0.18
CA GLN A 86 -2.09 -7.58 1.09
C GLN A 86 -0.92 -6.97 0.29
N GLN A 87 -0.97 -5.66 0.01
CA GLN A 87 0.07 -4.97 -0.79
C GLN A 87 1.48 -5.01 -0.16
N PHE A 88 1.57 -5.31 1.14
CA PHE A 88 2.83 -5.41 1.88
C PHE A 88 3.33 -6.85 2.03
N HIS A 89 2.62 -7.83 1.45
CA HIS A 89 2.99 -9.25 1.53
C HIS A 89 4.42 -9.49 1.01
N ASN A 90 5.13 -10.44 1.64
CA ASN A 90 6.53 -10.72 1.31
C ASN A 90 6.76 -11.18 -0.14
N ASP A 91 5.74 -11.78 -0.77
CA ASP A 91 5.83 -12.20 -2.17
C ASP A 91 6.17 -11.02 -3.11
N TRP A 92 5.75 -9.79 -2.78
CA TRP A 92 6.06 -8.60 -3.58
C TRP A 92 7.52 -8.16 -3.50
N MET A 93 8.28 -8.59 -2.49
CA MET A 93 9.62 -8.07 -2.19
C MET A 93 10.60 -8.31 -3.33
N ALA A 94 10.47 -9.43 -4.06
CA ALA A 94 11.30 -9.70 -5.22
C ALA A 94 11.11 -8.65 -6.33
N LEU A 95 9.85 -8.29 -6.63
CA LEU A 95 9.52 -7.27 -7.62
C LEU A 95 9.91 -5.86 -7.13
N ILE A 96 9.58 -5.52 -5.89
CA ILE A 96 9.95 -4.23 -5.28
C ILE A 96 11.45 -4.00 -5.35
N LYS A 97 12.25 -5.03 -5.03
CA LYS A 97 13.72 -4.98 -5.12
C LYS A 97 14.21 -4.90 -6.56
N LYS A 98 13.60 -5.66 -7.48
CA LYS A 98 13.97 -5.68 -8.91
C LYS A 98 13.81 -4.30 -9.56
N TYR A 99 12.74 -3.59 -9.23
CA TYR A 99 12.41 -2.28 -9.79
C TYR A 99 12.70 -1.11 -8.83
N ASP A 100 13.43 -1.34 -7.73
CA ASP A 100 13.84 -0.30 -6.76
C ASP A 100 12.74 0.73 -6.43
N THR A 101 11.49 0.28 -6.29
CA THR A 101 10.30 1.12 -6.07
C THR A 101 9.95 1.19 -4.58
N ALA A 102 9.04 2.09 -4.21
CA ALA A 102 8.42 2.10 -2.88
C ALA A 102 7.78 0.74 -2.53
N SER A 103 7.80 0.40 -1.23
CA SER A 103 7.14 -0.79 -0.70
C SER A 103 5.61 -0.74 -0.77
N ALA A 104 5.04 0.47 -0.79
CA ALA A 104 3.61 0.68 -1.02
C ALA A 104 3.31 0.63 -2.53
N ILE A 105 2.87 -0.54 -3.02
CA ILE A 105 2.65 -0.80 -4.45
C ILE A 105 1.19 -0.65 -4.89
N CYS A 106 0.35 0.04 -4.11
CA CYS A 106 -1.10 0.15 -4.36
C CYS A 106 -1.43 0.66 -5.76
N GLY A 107 -0.68 1.63 -6.28
CA GLY A 107 -0.85 2.16 -7.63
C GLY A 107 -0.68 1.09 -8.71
N TYR A 108 0.48 0.42 -8.74
CA TYR A 108 0.76 -0.66 -9.70
C TYR A 108 -0.29 -1.78 -9.62
N ALA A 109 -0.64 -2.19 -8.39
CA ALA A 109 -1.55 -3.30 -8.18
C ALA A 109 -3.00 -2.97 -8.54
N SER A 110 -3.43 -1.72 -8.34
CA SER A 110 -4.77 -1.27 -8.75
C SER A 110 -4.92 -1.27 -10.26
N VAL A 111 -3.88 -0.83 -10.99
CA VAL A 111 -3.87 -0.83 -12.46
C VAL A 111 -3.85 -2.24 -13.01
N ALA A 112 -2.93 -3.08 -12.53
CA ALA A 112 -2.85 -4.48 -12.91
C ALA A 112 -4.19 -5.20 -12.71
N LEU A 113 -4.85 -4.95 -11.58
CA LEU A 113 -6.17 -5.49 -11.31
C LEU A 113 -7.25 -4.95 -12.26
N ALA A 114 -7.25 -3.64 -12.55
CA ALA A 114 -8.17 -3.05 -13.52
C ALA A 114 -8.01 -3.67 -14.92
N CYS A 115 -6.77 -3.89 -15.37
CA CYS A 115 -6.48 -4.58 -16.63
C CYS A 115 -7.02 -6.01 -16.62
N ILE A 116 -6.83 -6.76 -15.53
CA ILE A 116 -7.35 -8.13 -15.39
C ILE A 116 -8.88 -8.12 -15.45
N ILE A 117 -9.55 -7.26 -14.67
CA ILE A 117 -11.02 -7.12 -14.65
C ILE A 117 -11.54 -6.83 -16.06
N SER A 118 -10.93 -5.85 -16.75
CA SER A 118 -11.32 -5.46 -18.11
C SER A 118 -11.10 -6.61 -19.10
N SER A 119 -9.97 -7.31 -19.04
CA SER A 119 -9.63 -8.41 -19.96
C SER A 119 -10.55 -9.62 -19.81
N LEU A 120 -11.09 -9.83 -18.60
CA LEU A 120 -12.01 -10.91 -18.30
C LEU A 120 -13.48 -10.52 -18.50
N GLY A 121 -13.77 -9.26 -18.84
CA GLY A 121 -15.13 -8.76 -19.00
C GLY A 121 -15.96 -8.81 -17.72
N ILE A 122 -15.32 -8.63 -16.55
CA ILE A 122 -16.00 -8.66 -15.26
C ILE A 122 -16.70 -7.33 -15.02
N ASP A 123 -18.03 -7.34 -14.98
CA ASP A 123 -18.87 -6.15 -14.78
C ASP A 123 -19.83 -6.29 -13.58
N THR A 124 -19.79 -7.42 -12.86
CA THR A 124 -20.62 -7.70 -11.68
C THR A 124 -19.81 -7.83 -10.40
N TYR A 125 -20.44 -7.52 -9.25
CA TYR A 125 -19.84 -7.74 -7.94
C TYR A 125 -19.51 -9.22 -7.67
N GLU A 126 -20.38 -10.13 -8.10
CA GLU A 126 -20.16 -11.57 -7.97
C GLU A 126 -18.94 -12.02 -8.78
N GLY A 127 -18.77 -11.50 -10.01
CA GLY A 127 -17.57 -11.76 -10.81
C GLY A 127 -16.28 -11.25 -10.14
N LEU A 128 -16.34 -10.12 -9.43
CA LEU A 128 -15.21 -9.61 -8.64
C LEU A 128 -14.87 -10.52 -7.45
N GLU A 129 -15.87 -11.04 -6.73
CA GLU A 129 -15.63 -12.00 -5.64
C GLU A 129 -15.05 -13.32 -6.16
N GLN A 130 -15.55 -13.83 -7.30
CA GLN A 130 -14.99 -15.01 -7.95
C GLN A 130 -13.53 -14.78 -8.39
N LEU A 131 -13.22 -13.62 -8.96
CA LEU A 131 -11.86 -13.24 -9.30
C LEU A 131 -10.97 -13.17 -8.05
N ARG A 132 -11.44 -12.54 -6.97
CA ARG A 132 -10.71 -12.45 -5.70
C ARG A 132 -10.39 -13.83 -5.14
N ALA A 133 -11.38 -14.72 -5.05
CA ALA A 133 -11.19 -16.09 -4.59
C ALA A 133 -10.20 -16.86 -5.47
N SER A 134 -10.18 -16.58 -6.78
CA SER A 134 -9.25 -17.26 -7.70
C SER A 134 -7.77 -16.99 -7.36
N PHE A 135 -7.44 -15.83 -6.77
CA PHE A 135 -6.08 -15.48 -6.34
C PHE A 135 -5.56 -16.28 -5.13
N GLU A 136 -6.35 -17.19 -4.56
CA GLU A 136 -5.82 -18.19 -3.63
C GLU A 136 -4.90 -19.21 -4.31
N THR A 137 -5.10 -19.42 -5.62
CA THR A 137 -4.26 -20.33 -6.42
C THR A 137 -2.95 -19.67 -6.82
N LYS A 138 -1.86 -20.45 -6.91
CA LYS A 138 -0.54 -19.93 -7.30
C LYS A 138 -0.56 -19.42 -8.74
N GLU A 139 -1.30 -20.09 -9.61
CA GLU A 139 -1.43 -19.80 -11.04
C GLU A 139 -2.07 -18.43 -11.27
N ARG A 140 -3.18 -18.13 -10.57
CA ARG A 140 -3.82 -16.82 -10.66
C ARG A 140 -3.00 -15.72 -10.00
N ARG A 141 -2.31 -16.01 -8.89
CA ARG A 141 -1.32 -15.05 -8.36
C ARG A 141 -0.25 -14.75 -9.38
N ALA A 142 0.29 -15.74 -10.07
CA ALA A 142 1.31 -15.52 -11.09
C ALA A 142 0.84 -14.54 -12.19
N LEU A 143 -0.43 -14.63 -12.61
CA LEU A 143 -1.03 -13.67 -13.55
C LEU A 143 -1.03 -12.24 -12.99
N LEU A 144 -1.45 -12.06 -11.74
CA LEU A 144 -1.43 -10.76 -11.08
C LEU A 144 0.00 -10.23 -10.95
N PHE A 145 0.95 -11.07 -10.55
CA PHE A 145 2.36 -10.70 -10.41
C PHE A 145 2.95 -10.26 -11.74
N ALA A 146 2.66 -10.98 -12.83
CA ALA A 146 3.10 -10.61 -14.16
C ALA A 146 2.55 -9.23 -14.57
N GLN A 147 1.26 -8.98 -14.33
CA GLN A 147 0.65 -7.68 -14.64
C GLN A 147 1.20 -6.52 -13.79
N VAL A 148 1.47 -6.78 -12.50
CA VAL A 148 2.13 -5.79 -11.63
C VAL A 148 3.56 -5.52 -12.09
N GLU A 149 4.29 -6.56 -12.49
CA GLU A 149 5.65 -6.47 -13.00
C GLU A 149 5.72 -5.67 -14.31
N ASP A 150 4.80 -5.90 -15.24
CA ASP A 150 4.70 -5.16 -16.50
C ASP A 150 4.46 -3.66 -16.23
N MET A 151 3.57 -3.35 -15.29
CA MET A 151 3.30 -1.96 -14.91
C MET A 151 4.49 -1.31 -14.19
N MET A 152 5.17 -2.02 -13.28
CA MET A 152 6.39 -1.54 -12.63
C MET A 152 7.49 -1.26 -13.66
N LYS A 153 7.62 -2.13 -14.67
CA LYS A 153 8.58 -1.93 -15.77
C LYS A 153 8.25 -0.70 -16.58
N PHE A 154 7.00 -0.52 -16.98
CA PHE A 154 6.54 0.65 -17.73
C PHE A 154 6.88 1.96 -17.01
N VAL A 155 6.49 2.09 -15.74
CA VAL A 155 6.76 3.30 -14.94
C VAL A 155 8.25 3.51 -14.74
N MET A 156 9.01 2.44 -14.48
CA MET A 156 10.47 2.52 -14.34
C MET A 156 11.13 3.05 -15.61
N ASP A 157 10.76 2.54 -16.77
CA ASP A 157 11.32 2.95 -18.06
C ASP A 157 10.96 4.41 -18.36
N TRP A 158 9.72 4.82 -18.05
CA TRP A 158 9.29 6.21 -18.18
C TRP A 158 10.06 7.16 -17.27
N ARG A 159 10.21 6.83 -15.98
CA ARG A 159 10.98 7.64 -15.02
C ARG A 159 12.45 7.77 -15.40
N LYS A 160 13.07 6.68 -15.86
CA LYS A 160 14.45 6.71 -16.39
C LYS A 160 14.57 7.63 -17.60
N ASN A 161 13.61 7.56 -18.52
CA ASN A 161 13.57 8.45 -19.67
C ASN A 161 13.39 9.92 -19.26
N TYR A 162 12.52 10.20 -18.29
CA TYR A 162 12.33 11.54 -17.74
C TYR A 162 13.62 12.10 -17.13
N ILE A 163 14.30 11.31 -16.29
CA ILE A 163 15.62 11.67 -15.73
C ILE A 163 16.63 11.98 -16.85
N ASN A 164 16.69 11.15 -17.89
CA ASN A 164 17.64 11.32 -18.98
C ASN A 164 17.37 12.56 -19.83
N THR A 165 16.10 12.91 -20.04
CA THR A 165 15.68 14.07 -20.84
C THR A 165 15.72 15.38 -20.05
N HIS A 166 15.64 15.32 -18.71
CA HIS A 166 15.58 16.49 -17.82
C HIS A 166 16.74 16.50 -16.82
N LYS A 167 17.96 16.13 -17.24
CA LYS A 167 19.14 16.02 -16.36
C LYS A 167 19.42 17.27 -15.53
N ASN A 168 19.09 18.46 -16.04
CA ASN A 168 19.28 19.73 -15.33
C ASN A 168 18.37 19.90 -14.11
N LEU A 169 17.30 19.10 -13.97
CA LEU A 169 16.40 19.11 -12.82
C LEU A 169 16.89 18.22 -11.67
N PHE A 170 17.89 17.37 -11.90
CA PHE A 170 18.38 16.40 -10.91
C PHE A 170 19.77 16.77 -10.42
N HIS A 171 19.92 16.97 -9.11
CA HIS A 171 21.19 17.41 -8.50
C HIS A 171 22.17 16.25 -8.21
N GLY A 172 22.09 15.19 -9.02
CA GLY A 172 22.94 14.00 -8.94
C GLY A 172 22.20 12.72 -8.57
N ARG A 173 22.96 11.64 -8.42
CA ARG A 173 22.42 10.26 -8.30
C ARG A 173 21.47 10.05 -7.12
N ARG A 174 21.64 10.79 -6.02
CA ARG A 174 20.75 10.70 -4.86
C ARG A 174 19.33 11.15 -5.19
N ASP A 175 19.22 12.22 -5.96
CA ASP A 175 17.95 12.82 -6.37
C ASP A 175 17.24 11.94 -7.40
N GLU A 176 17.99 11.45 -8.40
CA GLU A 176 17.51 10.45 -9.37
C GLU A 176 16.95 9.20 -8.66
N ASN A 177 17.70 8.64 -7.69
CA ASN A 177 17.25 7.49 -6.91
C ASN A 177 16.01 7.82 -6.05
N SER A 178 15.93 9.02 -5.49
CA SER A 178 14.76 9.46 -4.72
C SER A 178 13.51 9.52 -5.60
N TYR A 179 13.64 10.07 -6.81
CA TYR A 179 12.55 10.15 -7.77
C TYR A 179 12.08 8.76 -8.20
N ILE A 180 13.00 7.83 -8.49
CA ILE A 180 12.67 6.44 -8.82
C ILE A 180 11.90 5.75 -7.69
N LYS A 181 12.22 6.04 -6.43
CA LYS A 181 11.61 5.44 -5.24
C LYS A 181 10.32 6.09 -4.78
N ASN A 182 9.95 7.25 -5.33
CA ASN A 182 8.72 7.93 -4.94
C ASN A 182 7.50 7.09 -5.29
N TRP A 183 6.41 7.31 -4.55
CA TRP A 183 5.12 6.71 -4.86
C TRP A 183 4.70 7.05 -6.28
N VAL A 184 3.99 6.13 -6.92
CA VAL A 184 3.47 6.34 -8.28
C VAL A 184 2.40 7.42 -8.22
N ALA A 185 2.54 8.43 -9.06
CA ALA A 185 1.54 9.47 -9.20
C ALA A 185 0.41 8.99 -10.13
N ASN A 186 -0.80 9.52 -9.91
CA ASN A 186 -1.98 9.13 -10.70
C ASN A 186 -1.80 9.36 -12.22
N TYR A 187 -1.00 10.35 -12.63
CA TYR A 187 -0.74 10.61 -14.06
C TYR A 187 0.11 9.51 -14.70
N GLU A 188 1.12 8.98 -13.99
CA GLU A 188 1.97 7.88 -14.48
C GLU A 188 1.17 6.60 -14.72
N ILE A 189 0.10 6.44 -13.94
CA ILE A 189 -0.86 5.34 -14.04
C ILE A 189 -1.83 5.56 -15.21
N SER A 190 -2.29 6.80 -15.41
CA SER A 190 -3.30 7.13 -16.41
C SER A 190 -2.78 6.90 -17.84
N ASP A 191 -1.48 7.13 -18.08
CA ASP A 191 -0.87 6.90 -19.40
C ASP A 191 -0.72 5.41 -19.77
N TYR A 192 -0.88 4.50 -18.80
CA TYR A 192 -0.81 3.05 -19.03
C TYR A 192 -2.16 2.43 -19.44
N LEU A 193 -3.27 3.01 -18.94
CA LEU A 193 -4.64 2.54 -19.18
C LEU A 193 -5.19 3.04 -20.52
#